data_AF-W1I5S0-F1
#
_entry.id   AF-W1I5S0-F1
#
_cell.length_a   1.000
_cell.length_b   1.000
_cell.length_c   1.000
_cell.angle_alpha   90.00
_cell.angle_beta   90.00
_cell.angle_gamma   90.00
#
_symmetry.space_group_name_H-M   'P 1'
#
loop_
_entity.id
_entity.type
_entity.pdbx_description
1 polymer ?
#
loop_
_entity_poly.entity_id
_entity_poly.type
_entity_poly.pdbx_seq_one_letter_code
_entity_poly.pdbx_strand_id
1 'polypeptide(L)' 'MDVVIRDAKTIEEFKNRRADMEQRATHYYETHRAACEDWRDGEPSRALYSWDGSFIVEYTSGRWWHYRDTSSGVEWY' A
#
# COMPACT_ATOMS: atom_id res chain seq x y z
N MET A 1 10.74 -1.44 -0.54
CA MET A 1 9.50 -1.31 0.22
C MET A 1 9.39 -2.48 1.17
N ASP A 2 9.20 -2.20 2.45
CA ASP A 2 8.95 -3.22 3.47
C ASP A 2 7.47 -3.63 3.45
N VAL A 3 7.18 -4.89 3.76
CA VAL A 3 5.81 -5.40 3.82
C VAL A 3 5.59 -6.13 5.12
N VAL A 4 4.52 -5.76 5.85
CA VAL A 4 4.15 -6.40 7.11
C VAL A 4 3.06 -7.43 6.85
N ILE A 5 3.41 -8.72 6.95
CA ILE A 5 2.48 -9.84 6.77
C ILE A 5 2.33 -10.55 8.11
N ARG A 6 1.10 -10.67 8.58
CA ARG A 6 0.76 -11.45 9.77
C ARG A 6 0.26 -12.83 9.35
N ASP A 7 0.57 -13.84 10.16
CA ASP A 7 -0.04 -15.17 10.11
C ASP A 7 0.07 -15.94 8.78
N ALA A 8 1.25 -15.93 8.13
CA ALA A 8 1.51 -16.82 7.00
C ALA A 8 1.87 -18.23 7.50
N LYS A 9 1.16 -19.26 7.02
CA LYS A 9 1.36 -20.66 7.42
C LYS A 9 2.53 -21.33 6.70
N THR A 10 2.86 -20.84 5.50
CA THR A 10 3.96 -21.37 4.69
C THR A 10 4.80 -20.24 4.09
N ILE A 11 6.04 -20.58 3.69
CA ILE A 11 6.93 -19.66 2.97
C ILE A 11 6.30 -19.24 1.63
N GLU A 12 5.61 -20.14 0.94
CA GLU A 12 4.95 -19.85 -0.32
C GLU A 12 3.80 -18.86 -0.13
N GLU A 13 2.96 -19.06 0.90
CA GLU A 13 1.91 -18.12 1.26
C GLU A 13 2.47 -16.74 1.61
N PHE A 14 3.56 -16.69 2.37
CA PHE A 14 4.26 -15.44 2.67
C PHE A 14 4.74 -14.74 1.40
N LYS A 15 5.39 -15.46 0.47
CA LYS A 15 5.87 -14.90 -0.80
C LYS A 15 4.74 -14.38 -1.68
N ASN A 16 3.64 -15.13 -1.78
CA ASN A 16 2.48 -14.73 -2.58
C ASN A 16 1.80 -13.50 -1.99
N ARG A 17 1.57 -13.47 -0.68
CA ARG A 17 1.00 -12.29 0.01
C ARG A 17 1.91 -11.07 -0.11
N ARG A 18 3.22 -11.26 -0.02
CA ARG A 18 4.18 -10.17 -0.20
C ARG A 18 4.09 -9.57 -1.59
N ALA A 19 4.10 -10.41 -2.63
CA ALA A 19 3.99 -9.95 -4.01
C ALA A 19 2.67 -9.21 -4.28
N ASP A 20 1.55 -9.71 -3.76
CA ASP A 20 0.24 -9.05 -3.86
C ASP A 20 0.24 -7.67 -3.19
N MET A 21 0.76 -7.58 -1.95
CA MET A 21 0.85 -6.30 -1.23
C MET A 21 1.80 -5.33 -1.93
N GLU A 22 2.92 -5.79 -2.49
CA GLU A 22 3.83 -4.94 -3.26
C GLU A 22 3.18 -4.39 -4.52
N GLN A 23 2.43 -5.24 -5.24
CA GLN A 23 1.69 -4.84 -6.43
C GLN A 23 0.58 -3.84 -6.10
N ARG A 24 -0.20 -4.07 -5.03
CA ARG A 24 -1.26 -3.16 -4.57
C ARG A 24 -0.72 -1.80 -4.16
N ALA A 25 0.33 -1.77 -3.34
CA ALA A 25 0.95 -0.50 -2.94
C ALA A 25 1.49 0.29 -4.13
N THR A 26 2.07 -0.40 -5.13
CA THR A 26 2.51 0.24 -6.38
C THR A 26 1.33 0.84 -7.13
N HIS A 27 0.24 0.07 -7.32
CA HIS A 27 -0.97 0.55 -8.00
C HIS A 27 -1.58 1.78 -7.33
N TYR A 28 -1.70 1.75 -6.00
CA TYR A 28 -2.23 2.88 -5.22
C TYR A 28 -1.34 4.12 -5.28
N TYR A 29 -0.02 3.93 -5.13
CA TYR A 29 0.94 5.00 -5.27
C TYR A 29 0.87 5.65 -6.66
N GLU A 30 0.91 4.88 -7.74
CA GLU A 30 0.90 5.42 -9.10
C GLU A 30 -0.40 6.19 -9.37
N THR A 31 -1.54 5.64 -8.93
CA THR A 31 -2.85 6.28 -9.11
C THR A 31 -2.95 7.59 -8.33
N HIS A 32 -2.57 7.59 -7.06
CA HIS A 32 -2.64 8.79 -6.21
C HIS A 32 -1.62 9.85 -6.66
N ARG A 33 -0.39 9.45 -6.97
CA ARG A 33 0.64 10.34 -7.50
C ARG A 33 0.18 11.00 -8.81
N ALA A 34 -0.42 10.24 -9.73
CA ALA A 34 -0.92 10.79 -10.99
C ALA A 34 -2.05 11.82 -10.80
N ALA A 35 -2.84 11.70 -9.73
CA ALA A 35 -3.91 12.64 -9.37
C ALA A 35 -3.42 13.86 -8.57
N CYS A 36 -2.16 13.89 -8.13
CA CYS A 36 -1.60 14.93 -7.27
C CYS A 36 -0.46 15.68 -7.98
N GLU A 37 -0.73 16.89 -8.44
CA GLU A 37 0.24 17.69 -9.22
C GLU A 37 1.52 18.06 -8.44
N ASP A 38 1.42 18.24 -7.11
CA ASP A 38 2.55 18.60 -6.23
C ASP A 38 2.87 17.46 -5.26
N TRP A 39 3.15 16.26 -5.79
CA TRP A 39 3.50 15.10 -4.97
C TRP A 39 4.83 15.30 -4.24
N ARG A 40 4.79 15.34 -2.90
CA ARG A 40 5.97 15.54 -2.04
C ARG A 40 6.26 14.40 -1.08
N ASP A 41 5.49 13.32 -1.16
CA ASP A 41 5.59 12.23 -0.19
C ASP A 41 6.75 11.28 -0.51
N GLY A 42 7.26 11.35 -1.73
CA GLY A 42 8.33 10.51 -2.22
C GLY A 42 7.84 9.11 -2.58
N GLU A 43 8.68 8.10 -2.38
CA GLU A 43 8.41 6.72 -2.79
C GLU A 43 7.78 5.91 -1.64
N PRO A 44 7.02 4.84 -1.95
CA PRO A 44 6.53 3.90 -0.95
C PRO A 44 7.67 3.26 -0.14
N SER A 45 7.65 3.43 1.18
CA SER A 45 8.63 2.87 2.10
C SER A 45 8.13 1.57 2.72
N ARG A 46 6.86 1.50 3.15
CA ARG A 46 6.25 0.34 3.81
C ARG A 46 4.78 0.18 3.46
N ALA A 47 4.33 -1.07 3.31
CA ALA A 47 2.91 -1.41 3.14
C ALA A 47 2.43 -2.39 4.23
N LEU A 48 1.23 -2.16 4.76
CA LEU A 48 0.62 -3.00 5.79
C LEU A 48 -0.90 -2.97 5.75
N TYR A 49 -1.53 -4.02 6.25
CA TYR A 49 -2.94 -3.97 6.63
C TYR A 49 -3.06 -3.53 8.09
N SER A 50 -3.88 -2.52 8.36
CA SER A 50 -4.27 -2.17 9.72
C SER A 50 -5.23 -3.20 10.31
N TRP A 51 -5.48 -3.07 11.61
CA TRP A 51 -6.32 -3.98 12.39
C TRP A 51 -7.79 -3.99 11.93
N ASP A 52 -8.25 -2.93 11.28
CA ASP A 52 -9.59 -2.78 10.68
C ASP A 52 -9.65 -3.27 9.22
N GLY A 53 -8.53 -3.77 8.69
CA GLY A 53 -8.44 -4.29 7.32
C GLY A 53 -8.15 -3.23 6.25
N SER A 54 -7.96 -1.95 6.62
CA SER A 54 -7.53 -0.93 5.66
C SER A 54 -6.09 -1.17 5.20
N PHE A 55 -5.83 -0.87 3.92
CA PHE A 55 -4.49 -0.98 3.37
C PHE A 55 -3.75 0.36 3.53
N ILE A 56 -2.61 0.36 4.21
CA ILE A 56 -1.82 1.55 4.49
C ILE A 56 -0.51 1.48 3.73
N VAL A 57 -0.14 2.59 3.09
CA VAL A 57 1.20 2.80 2.54
C VAL A 57 1.85 3.97 3.26
N GLU A 58 3.00 3.72 3.87
CA GLU A 58 3.92 4.71 4.40
C GLU A 58 4.91 5.10 3.32
N TYR A 59 5.28 6.38 3.27
CA TYR A 59 6.16 6.95 2.27
C TYR A 59 7.47 7.44 2.90
N THR A 60 8.48 7.67 2.07
CA THR A 60 9.80 8.17 2.52
C THR A 60 9.75 9.53 3.23
N SER A 61 8.70 10.34 3.00
CA SER A 61 8.48 11.59 3.73
C SER A 61 8.05 11.38 5.20
N GLY A 62 7.69 10.15 5.58
CA GLY A 62 7.07 9.83 6.87
C GLY A 62 5.55 9.99 6.90
N ARG A 63 4.93 10.42 5.79
CA ARG A 63 3.47 10.40 5.63
C ARG A 63 2.99 9.00 5.32
N TRP A 64 1.73 8.76 5.67
CA TRP A 64 1.05 7.49 5.45
C TRP A 64 -0.36 7.80 4.98
N TRP A 65 -0.85 6.96 4.07
CA TRP A 65 -2.17 7.08 3.48
C TRP A 65 -2.89 5.75 3.57
N HIS A 66 -4.19 5.82 3.85
CA HIS A 66 -5.07 4.69 3.69
C HIS A 66 -5.56 4.61 2.26
N TYR A 67 -5.66 3.40 1.75
CA TYR A 67 -6.20 3.12 0.43
C TYR A 67 -7.30 2.07 0.49
N ARG A 68 -8.29 2.25 -0.37
CA ARG A 68 -9.35 1.28 -0.60
C ARG A 68 -9.82 1.32 -2.05
N ASP A 69 -10.19 0.15 -2.55
CA ASP A 69 -10.89 0.05 -3.83
C ASP A 69 -12.37 0.45 -3.63
N THR A 70 -12.89 1.20 -4.58
CA THR A 70 -14.30 1.58 -4.68
C THR A 70 -14.83 1.21 -6.07
N SER A 71 -16.15 1.27 -6.27
CA SER A 71 -16.73 1.01 -7.58
C SER A 71 -16.30 2.00 -8.67
N SER A 72 -15.78 3.17 -8.28
CA SER A 72 -15.35 4.23 -9.19
C SER A 72 -13.82 4.39 -9.30
N GLY A 73 -13.04 3.55 -8.62
CA GLY A 73 -11.58 3.62 -8.62
C GLY A 73 -10.98 3.54 -7.21
N VAL A 74 -9.80 4.13 -7.05
CA VAL A 74 -9.07 4.15 -5.77
C VAL A 74 -9.44 5.38 -4.97
N GLU A 75 -9.76 5.19 -3.69
CA GLU A 75 -9.95 6.27 -2.72
C GLU A 75 -8.77 6.28 -1.73
N TRP A 76 -8.37 7.48 -1.29
CA TRP A 76 -7.31 7.69 -0.30
C TRP A 76 -7.71 8.72 0.77
N TYR A 77 -7.26 8.52 2.00
CA TYR A 77 -7.53 9.41 3.15
C TYR A 77 -6.46 9.31 4.25
#